data_AF-A0A0C4YLI8-F1
#
_entry.id   AF-A0A0C4YLI8-F1
#
_cell.length_a   1.000
_cell.length_b   1.000
_cell.length_c   1.000
_cell.angle_alpha   90.00
_cell.angle_beta   90.00
_cell.angle_gamma   90.00
#
_symmetry.space_group_name_H-M   'P 1'
#
loop_
_entity.id
_entity.type
_entity.pdbx_description
1 polymer ?
#
loop_
_entity_poly.entity_id
_entity_poly.type
_entity_poly.pdbx_seq_one_letter_code
_entity_poly.pdbx_strand_id
1 'polypeptide(L)'
;MKLKMIIAALCVACVPLAAAADTVKQIRFGVDSSYPPFESKTPSGELEGFDIDLGNAICAKLNAKCVWVENLRISANVTADFGNVTDSAGLGVARC
;
A
#
# COMPACT_ATOMS: atom_id res chain seq x y z
N MET A 1 16.49 23.96 -47.35
CA MET A 1 17.34 23.42 -46.25
C MET A 1 16.77 23.65 -44.84
N LYS A 2 15.87 24.62 -44.60
CA LYS A 2 15.26 24.88 -43.27
C LYS A 2 14.18 23.88 -42.81
N LEU A 3 13.58 23.11 -43.74
CA LEU A 3 12.47 22.20 -43.42
C LEU A 3 12.93 20.86 -42.80
N LYS A 4 14.12 20.37 -43.18
CA LYS A 4 14.69 19.12 -42.64
C LYS A 4 15.11 19.24 -41.16
N MET A 5 15.44 20.44 -40.71
CA MET A 5 15.85 20.72 -39.33
C MET A 5 14.66 20.72 -38.35
N ILE A 6 13.43 20.96 -38.83
CA ILE A 6 12.23 20.99 -37.98
C ILE A 6 11.74 19.56 -37.69
N ILE A 7 11.89 18.65 -38.65
CA ILE A 7 11.46 17.24 -38.49
C ILE A 7 12.36 16.50 -37.49
N ALA A 8 13.66 16.84 -37.42
CA ALA A 8 14.58 16.26 -36.44
C ALA A 8 14.33 16.72 -34.99
N ALA A 9 13.68 17.87 -34.79
CA ALA A 9 13.37 18.41 -33.46
C ALA A 9 12.09 17.81 -32.85
N LEU A 10 11.19 17.24 -33.66
CA LEU A 10 9.91 16.70 -33.20
C LEU A 10 10.02 15.27 -32.64
N CYS A 11 11.12 14.55 -32.90
CA CYS A 11 11.30 13.16 -32.51
C CYS A 11 11.85 12.95 -31.09
N VAL A 12 12.23 14.01 -30.37
CA VAL A 12 12.84 13.92 -29.02
C VAL A 12 11.78 13.91 -27.89
N ALA A 13 10.49 14.10 -28.21
CA ALA A 13 9.44 14.26 -27.21
C ALA A 13 8.81 12.94 -26.68
N CYS A 14 9.20 11.77 -27.20
CA CYS A 14 8.62 10.48 -26.80
C CYS A 14 9.64 9.58 -26.10
N VAL A 15 10.28 10.06 -25.04
CA VAL A 15 10.82 9.15 -24.03
C VAL A 15 9.72 8.97 -22.98
N PRO A 16 9.01 7.83 -22.94
CA PRO A 16 8.18 7.52 -21.80
C PRO A 16 9.13 7.42 -20.60
N LEU A 17 9.06 8.42 -19.71
CA LEU A 17 9.66 8.31 -18.40
C LEU A 17 8.94 7.15 -17.73
N ALA A 18 9.55 5.97 -17.73
CA ALA A 18 9.04 4.82 -17.01
C ALA A 18 8.87 5.28 -15.55
N ALA A 19 7.62 5.49 -15.14
CA ALA A 19 7.31 5.79 -13.76
C ALA A 19 7.80 4.58 -12.97
N ALA A 20 8.92 4.75 -12.27
CA ALA A 20 9.35 3.78 -11.28
C ALA A 20 8.19 3.69 -10.28
N ALA A 21 7.43 2.60 -10.36
CA ALA A 21 6.42 2.24 -9.35
C ALA A 21 7.13 1.75 -8.09
N ASP A 22 8.14 2.50 -7.64
CA ASP A 22 8.68 2.37 -6.31
C ASP A 22 7.74 3.13 -5.41
N THR A 23 6.99 2.39 -4.60
CA THR A 23 6.97 2.56 -3.15
C THR A 23 5.67 1.99 -2.60
N VAL A 24 5.70 0.72 -2.18
CA VAL A 24 4.76 0.28 -1.15
C VAL A 24 5.15 1.04 0.12
N LYS A 25 4.64 2.27 0.27
CA LYS A 25 4.97 3.16 1.40
C LYS A 25 4.34 2.66 2.69
N GLN A 26 3.24 1.91 2.59
CA GLN A 26 2.43 1.52 3.72
C GLN A 26 1.75 0.17 3.48
N ILE A 27 1.78 -0.70 4.47
CA ILE A 27 1.11 -1.99 4.52
C ILE A 27 0.10 -1.94 5.66
N ARG A 28 -1.13 -2.36 5.37
CA ARG A 28 -2.21 -2.42 6.36
C ARG A 28 -2.51 -3.88 6.69
N PHE A 29 -2.39 -4.23 7.95
CA PHE A 29 -2.67 -5.56 8.47
C PHE A 29 -3.99 -5.55 9.23
N GLY A 30 -4.87 -6.49 8.90
CA GLY A 30 -6.01 -6.79 9.74
C GLY A 30 -5.58 -7.63 10.93
N VAL A 31 -6.14 -7.38 12.11
CA VAL A 31 -5.86 -8.15 13.34
C VAL A 31 -7.12 -8.38 14.15
N ASP A 32 -7.26 -9.56 14.74
CA ASP A 32 -8.22 -9.87 15.80
C ASP A 32 -7.44 -10.14 17.11
N SER A 33 -7.51 -9.22 18.07
CA SER A 33 -6.73 -9.31 19.31
C SER A 33 -7.28 -10.30 20.35
N SER A 34 -8.02 -11.32 19.91
CA SER A 34 -8.70 -12.30 20.75
C SER A 34 -8.04 -13.68 20.72
N TYR A 35 -6.88 -13.85 20.07
CA TYR A 35 -6.29 -15.15 19.76
C TYR A 35 -4.81 -15.29 20.15
N PRO A 36 -4.49 -15.29 21.47
CA PRO A 36 -3.14 -15.59 21.92
C PRO A 36 -2.72 -17.03 21.58
N PRO A 37 -1.43 -17.28 21.28
CA PRO A 37 -0.28 -16.36 21.34
C PRO A 37 0.02 -15.63 19.99
N PHE A 38 -0.89 -15.70 19.01
CA PHE A 38 -0.64 -15.19 17.66
C PHE A 38 -0.98 -13.72 17.52
N GLU A 39 -2.14 -13.31 18.04
CA GLU A 39 -2.62 -11.93 18.03
C GLU A 39 -3.45 -11.67 19.28
N SER A 40 -2.99 -10.73 20.09
CA SER A 40 -3.60 -10.39 21.38
C SER A 40 -3.27 -8.95 21.77
N LYS A 41 -3.74 -8.53 22.95
CA LYS A 41 -3.38 -7.24 23.54
C LYS A 41 -2.75 -7.40 24.90
N THR A 42 -1.71 -6.61 25.12
CA THR A 42 -1.16 -6.38 26.45
C THR A 42 -2.21 -5.70 27.35
N PRO A 43 -2.04 -5.70 28.68
CA PRO A 43 -2.91 -4.95 29.58
C PRO A 43 -2.95 -3.43 29.32
N SER A 44 -1.94 -2.86 28.64
CA SER A 44 -1.94 -1.45 28.21
C SER A 44 -2.71 -1.23 26.91
N GLY A 45 -3.18 -2.29 26.25
CA GLY A 45 -3.96 -2.23 25.01
C GLY A 45 -3.10 -2.25 23.73
N GLU A 46 -1.79 -2.50 23.86
CA GLU A 46 -0.88 -2.64 22.71
C GLU A 46 -1.02 -4.04 22.09
N LEU A 47 -0.94 -4.13 20.76
CA LEU A 47 -1.00 -5.41 20.06
C LEU A 47 0.29 -6.20 20.28
N GLU A 48 0.14 -7.48 20.59
CA GLU A 48 1.26 -8.42 20.76
C GLU A 48 0.92 -9.80 20.18
N GLY A 49 1.97 -10.57 19.87
CA GLY A 49 1.85 -11.95 19.40
C GLY A 49 2.67 -12.22 18.14
N PHE A 50 2.74 -13.49 17.77
CA PHE A 50 3.55 -13.95 16.63
C PHE A 50 3.22 -13.22 15.31
N ASP A 51 1.94 -12.98 15.02
CA ASP A 51 1.54 -12.33 13.77
C ASP A 51 1.94 -10.84 13.76
N ILE A 52 1.90 -10.19 14.93
CA ILE A 52 2.36 -8.81 15.12
C ILE A 52 3.85 -8.70 14.85
N ASP A 53 4.64 -9.61 15.43
CA ASP A 53 6.10 -9.65 15.25
C ASP A 53 6.47 -9.91 13.80
N LEU A 54 5.80 -10.87 13.16
CA LEU A 54 6.00 -11.21 11.75
C LEU A 54 5.67 -10.03 10.83
N GLY A 55 4.51 -9.39 11.01
CA GLY A 55 4.10 -8.24 10.21
C GLY A 55 5.08 -7.07 10.34
N ASN A 56 5.53 -6.77 11.55
CA ASN A 56 6.54 -5.74 11.81
C ASN A 56 7.89 -6.06 11.15
N ALA A 57 8.34 -7.32 11.20
CA ALA A 57 9.56 -7.75 10.54
C ALA A 57 9.47 -7.64 9.01
N ILE A 58 8.32 -7.97 8.43
CA ILE A 58 8.05 -7.79 7.00
C ILE A 58 8.13 -6.31 6.61
N CYS A 59 7.45 -5.42 7.35
CA CYS A 59 7.53 -3.98 7.11
C CYS A 59 8.97 -3.45 7.22
N ALA A 60 9.73 -3.89 8.20
CA ALA A 60 11.14 -3.52 8.35
C ALA A 60 11.97 -3.97 7.14
N LYS A 61 11.78 -5.21 6.67
CA LYS A 61 12.49 -5.75 5.49
C LYS A 61 12.16 -4.99 4.22
N LEU A 62 10.92 -4.53 4.09
CA LEU A 62 10.41 -3.81 2.92
C LEU A 62 10.60 -2.29 3.01
N ASN A 63 11.14 -1.79 4.14
CA ASN A 63 11.22 -0.35 4.43
C ASN A 63 9.87 0.36 4.25
N ALA A 64 8.79 -0.27 4.73
CA ALA A 64 7.42 0.20 4.61
C ALA A 64 6.83 0.56 5.97
N LYS A 65 5.83 1.45 6.00
CA LYS A 65 5.07 1.77 7.21
C LYS A 65 4.03 0.67 7.50
N CYS A 66 4.12 0.06 8.67
CA CYS A 66 3.09 -0.87 9.17
C CYS A 66 1.92 -0.10 9.80
N VAL A 67 0.69 -0.50 9.47
CA VAL A 67 -0.54 -0.03 10.13
C VAL A 67 -1.41 -1.23 10.47
N TRP A 68 -1.72 -1.39 11.75
CA TRP A 68 -2.60 -2.45 12.24
C TRP A 68 -4.03 -1.94 12.37
N VAL A 69 -4.98 -2.68 11.82
CA VAL A 69 -6.40 -2.37 11.79
C VAL A 69 -7.14 -3.49 12.52
N GLU A 70 -7.69 -3.16 13.69
CA GLU A 70 -8.45 -4.12 14.48
C GLU A 70 -9.80 -4.42 13.83
N ASN A 71 -9.98 -5.64 13.36
CA ASN A 71 -11.21 -6.11 12.75
C ASN A 71 -12.14 -6.72 13.81
N LEU A 72 -12.58 -5.92 14.78
CA LEU A 72 -13.36 -6.42 15.93
C LEU A 72 -14.78 -6.94 15.59
N ARG A 73 -15.23 -6.79 14.34
CA ARG A 73 -16.54 -7.27 13.85
C ARG A 73 -16.47 -7.50 12.34
N ILE A 74 -16.48 -8.77 11.91
CA ILE A 74 -16.99 -9.09 10.57
C ILE A 74 -18.38 -8.42 10.47
N SER A 75 -18.60 -7.57 9.46
CA SER A 75 -19.87 -6.87 9.09
C SER A 75 -19.94 -5.33 9.13
N ALA A 76 -18.86 -4.54 9.27
CA ALA A 76 -18.98 -3.09 9.05
C ALA A 76 -18.57 -2.60 7.64
N ASN A 77 -17.56 -3.18 6.98
CA ASN A 77 -17.29 -2.93 5.56
C ASN A 77 -16.07 -3.73 5.08
N VAL A 78 -16.29 -4.83 4.35
CA VAL A 78 -15.24 -5.52 3.58
C VAL A 78 -14.83 -4.70 2.33
N THR A 79 -15.09 -3.39 2.32
CA THR A 79 -14.83 -2.48 1.18
C THR A 79 -13.59 -1.59 1.37
N ALA A 80 -12.82 -1.74 2.46
CA ALA A 80 -11.82 -0.73 2.83
C ALA A 80 -10.34 -1.15 2.82
N ASP A 81 -9.93 -2.35 2.34
CA ASP A 81 -8.47 -2.61 2.32
C ASP A 81 -7.87 -3.62 1.33
N PHE A 82 -8.65 -4.50 0.69
CA PHE A 82 -8.08 -5.36 -0.34
C PHE A 82 -8.58 -4.93 -1.73
N GLY A 83 -7.94 -3.90 -2.28
CA GLY A 83 -7.78 -3.78 -3.73
C GLY A 83 -8.90 -3.12 -4.54
N ASN A 84 -9.91 -2.49 -3.91
CA ASN A 84 -10.69 -1.46 -4.61
C ASN A 84 -10.19 -0.09 -4.14
N VAL A 85 -9.10 0.36 -4.75
CA VAL A 85 -8.59 1.72 -4.61
C VAL A 85 -9.56 2.67 -5.33
N THR A 86 -10.51 3.19 -4.58
CA THR A 86 -11.19 4.46 -4.89
C THR A 86 -11.20 5.26 -3.60
N ASP A 87 -10.41 6.34 -3.56
CA ASP A 87 -10.54 7.34 -2.51
C ASP A 87 -11.93 7.99 -2.62
N SER A 88 -12.42 8.49 -1.49
CA SER A 88 -13.62 9.31 -1.29
C SER A 88 -13.79 10.49 -2.28
N ALA A 89 -12.75 10.82 -3.06
CA ALA A 89 -12.77 11.80 -4.15
C ALA A 89 -13.11 11.23 -5.55
N GLY A 90 -13.33 9.92 -5.71
CA GLY A 90 -13.78 9.33 -6.98
C GLY A 90 -12.76 9.34 -8.12
N LEU A 91 -11.48 9.64 -7.86
CA LEU A 91 -10.41 9.54 -8.87
C LEU A 91 -9.72 8.17 -8.78
N GLY A 92 -10.09 7.28 -9.70
CA GLY A 92 -9.46 5.98 -9.87
C GLY A 92 -8.02 6.11 -10.36
N VAL A 93 -7.12 5.32 -9.77
CA VAL A 93 -5.73 5.21 -10.24
C VAL A 93 -5.53 3.80 -10.81
N ALA A 94 -4.91 3.77 -12.00
CA ALA A 94 -4.76 2.60 -12.85
C ALA A 94 -4.26 1.35 -12.10
N ARG A 95 -4.97 0.23 -12.36
CA ARG A 95 -4.58 -1.13 -11.97
C ARG A 95 -3.27 -1.52 -12.66
N CYS A 96 -2.59 -2.52 -12.10
CA CYS A 96 -1.54 -3.29 -12.77
C CYS A 96 -1.96 -3.71 -14.18
#